data_AF-A0A7S4D9V0-F1
#
_entry.id   AF-A0A7S4D9V0-F1
#
_cell.length_a   1.000
_cell.length_b   1.000
_cell.length_c   1.000
_cell.angle_alpha   90.00
_cell.angle_beta   90.00
_cell.angle_gamma   90.00
#
_symmetry.space_group_name_H-M   'P 1'
#
loop_
_entity.id
_entity.type
_entity.pdbx_description
1 polymer ?
#
loop_
_entity_poly.entity_id
_entity_poly.type
_entity_poly.pdbx_seq_one_letter_code
_entity_poly.pdbx_strand_id
1 'polypeptide(L)'
;SWDTEPPLPEDKLAIVYEGRPEFEKRWADFRNCKWPNTICTQDEFVSTDTKSTALADYFAYLNEPWLRQYESMLQEGTEAPASSLTEAYSHDEQQQNKQDYIISFSHFLPRIELCPEKRFLREPMITKVIGSDPLERQVRRLGSDLHIYGHLHIPMDIELGGVRYCHWPLGSAREQGRQCAPVLAAGPLAVYDTAAAAAGPLEVQATMWGDHYREHARDPSNAEIAPWVLRDVRGRLAQRRR
;
A
#
# COMPACT_ATOMS: atom_id res chain seq x y z
N SER A 1 -15.16 0.00 -5.26
CA SER A 1 -14.12 0.42 -6.21
C SER A 1 -13.17 1.23 -5.39
N TRP A 2 -11.96 0.70 -5.29
CA TRP A 2 -10.90 1.17 -4.42
C TRP A 2 -10.57 2.67 -4.54
N ASP A 3 -10.50 3.17 -5.77
CA ASP A 3 -10.19 4.57 -6.06
C ASP A 3 -11.43 5.43 -5.82
N THR A 4 -11.57 5.91 -4.59
CA THR A 4 -12.70 6.76 -4.15
C THR A 4 -12.46 8.25 -4.37
N GLU A 5 -11.24 8.66 -4.73
CA GLU A 5 -10.93 10.05 -5.02
C GLU A 5 -11.52 10.49 -6.38
N PRO A 6 -12.00 11.74 -6.52
CA PRO A 6 -12.43 12.24 -7.81
C PRO A 6 -11.29 12.18 -8.84
N PRO A 7 -11.58 12.00 -10.14
CA PRO A 7 -10.57 12.13 -11.17
C PRO A 7 -10.08 13.58 -11.24
N LEU A 8 -8.83 13.77 -11.65
CA LEU A 8 -8.38 15.10 -12.06
C LEU A 8 -9.17 15.54 -13.31
N PRO A 9 -9.47 16.84 -13.45
CA PRO A 9 -10.09 17.38 -14.67
C PRO A 9 -9.29 17.02 -15.92
N GLU A 10 -9.99 16.82 -17.04
CA GLU A 10 -9.39 16.33 -18.29
C GLU A 10 -8.28 17.25 -18.81
N ASP A 11 -8.43 18.57 -18.69
CA ASP A 11 -7.39 19.55 -19.05
C ASP A 11 -6.12 19.39 -18.21
N LYS A 12 -6.26 19.06 -16.92
CA LYS A 12 -5.12 18.81 -16.02
C LYS A 12 -4.44 17.49 -16.34
N LEU A 13 -5.21 16.43 -16.60
CA LEU A 13 -4.67 15.14 -17.04
C LEU A 13 -3.93 15.30 -18.37
N ALA A 14 -4.49 16.02 -19.34
CA ALA A 14 -3.84 16.27 -20.62
C ALA A 14 -2.45 16.90 -20.45
N ILE A 15 -2.29 17.84 -19.52
CA ILE A 15 -0.98 18.44 -19.18
C ILE A 15 -0.03 17.39 -18.61
N VAL A 16 -0.45 16.61 -17.62
CA VAL A 16 0.43 15.62 -16.94
C VAL A 16 0.88 14.52 -17.91
N TYR A 17 -0.01 14.08 -18.79
CA TYR A 17 0.23 13.00 -19.74
C TYR A 17 0.74 13.45 -21.10
N GLU A 18 0.91 14.75 -21.35
CA GLU A 18 1.36 15.28 -22.63
C GLU A 18 2.62 14.55 -23.11
N GLY A 19 2.58 13.92 -24.28
CA GLY A 19 3.71 13.17 -24.83
C GLY A 19 4.03 11.84 -24.13
N ARG A 20 3.08 11.25 -23.37
CA ARG A 20 3.20 9.87 -22.88
C ARG A 20 2.30 8.94 -23.71
N PRO A 21 2.65 7.65 -23.86
CA PRO A 21 1.68 6.66 -24.29
C PRO A 21 0.47 6.63 -23.35
N GLU A 22 -0.67 6.14 -23.85
CA GLU A 22 -1.86 5.82 -23.04
C GLU A 22 -1.47 5.02 -21.79
N PHE A 23 -2.22 5.21 -20.71
CA PHE A 23 -1.90 4.62 -19.42
C PHE A 23 -1.79 3.10 -19.51
N GLU A 24 -2.80 2.45 -20.07
CA GLU A 24 -2.93 1.01 -20.29
C GLU A 24 -1.73 0.44 -21.05
N LYS A 25 -1.22 1.22 -22.01
CA LYS A 25 -0.06 0.86 -22.83
C LYS A 25 1.24 0.83 -22.04
N ARG A 26 1.29 1.33 -20.80
CA ARG A 26 2.51 1.33 -19.98
C ARG A 26 2.49 0.32 -18.85
N TRP A 27 1.37 -0.36 -18.63
CA TRP A 27 1.24 -1.42 -17.64
C TRP A 27 1.45 -2.77 -18.31
N ALA A 28 2.54 -3.44 -17.91
CA ALA A 28 2.88 -4.76 -18.47
C ALA A 28 1.78 -5.79 -18.20
N ASP A 29 1.14 -5.68 -17.03
CA ASP A 29 0.07 -6.57 -16.59
C ASP A 29 -1.07 -6.58 -17.60
N PHE A 30 -1.53 -5.41 -18.04
CA PHE A 30 -2.64 -5.33 -19.01
C PHE A 30 -2.30 -5.96 -20.36
N ARG A 31 -1.03 -5.91 -20.76
CA ARG A 31 -0.60 -6.43 -22.07
C ARG A 31 -0.32 -7.93 -22.05
N ASN A 32 0.24 -8.43 -20.95
CA ASN A 32 0.89 -9.74 -20.92
C ASN A 32 0.19 -10.74 -20.00
N CYS A 33 -0.56 -10.27 -19.00
CA CYS A 33 -1.26 -11.16 -18.08
C CYS A 33 -2.63 -11.54 -18.65
N LYS A 34 -2.96 -12.82 -18.51
CA LYS A 34 -4.26 -13.41 -18.86
C LYS A 34 -4.74 -14.23 -17.68
N TRP A 35 -6.02 -14.09 -17.35
CA TRP A 35 -6.66 -14.82 -16.27
C TRP A 35 -7.72 -15.77 -16.83
N PRO A 36 -8.02 -16.89 -16.14
CA PRO A 36 -9.15 -17.72 -16.47
C PRO A 36 -10.45 -16.90 -16.52
N ASN A 37 -11.25 -17.08 -17.57
CA ASN A 37 -12.55 -16.40 -17.72
C ASN A 37 -13.56 -16.73 -16.61
N THR A 38 -13.29 -17.77 -15.80
CA THR A 38 -14.06 -18.09 -14.60
C THR A 38 -13.81 -17.12 -13.45
N ILE A 39 -12.74 -16.33 -13.51
CA ILE A 39 -12.39 -15.31 -12.50
C ILE A 39 -12.76 -13.93 -13.03
N CYS A 40 -12.24 -13.54 -14.20
CA CYS A 40 -12.58 -12.31 -14.89
C CYS A 40 -12.32 -12.44 -16.39
N THR A 41 -13.05 -11.68 -17.20
CA THR A 41 -12.77 -11.58 -18.63
C THR A 41 -11.52 -10.74 -18.89
N GLN A 42 -10.88 -10.91 -20.06
CA GLN A 42 -9.73 -10.08 -20.43
C GLN A 42 -10.11 -8.59 -20.51
N ASP A 43 -11.30 -8.27 -21.06
CA ASP A 43 -11.76 -6.89 -21.20
C ASP A 43 -11.97 -6.21 -19.84
N GLU A 44 -12.48 -6.96 -18.84
CA GLU A 44 -12.54 -6.46 -17.46
C GLU A 44 -11.14 -6.28 -16.88
N PHE A 45 -10.23 -7.23 -17.07
CA PHE A 45 -8.90 -7.16 -16.46
C PHE A 45 -8.04 -6.00 -17.00
N VAL A 46 -8.15 -5.67 -18.29
CA VAL A 46 -7.32 -4.64 -18.93
C VAL A 46 -7.94 -3.23 -18.89
N SER A 47 -9.17 -3.11 -18.40
CA SER A 47 -9.91 -1.85 -18.37
C SER A 47 -9.59 -1.03 -17.11
N THR A 48 -9.42 0.28 -17.28
CA THR A 48 -9.33 1.26 -16.19
C THR A 48 -10.67 1.86 -15.79
N ASP A 49 -11.73 1.54 -16.56
CA ASP A 49 -13.08 2.06 -16.38
C ASP A 49 -13.99 1.10 -15.61
N THR A 50 -13.65 -0.19 -15.60
CA THR A 50 -14.41 -1.18 -14.82
C THR A 50 -14.20 -0.98 -13.33
N LYS A 51 -15.26 -1.28 -12.57
CA LYS A 51 -15.22 -1.35 -11.10
C LYS A 51 -15.13 -2.78 -10.58
N SER A 52 -14.90 -3.75 -11.47
CA SER A 52 -14.82 -5.16 -11.10
C SER A 52 -13.70 -5.39 -10.09
N THR A 53 -14.03 -6.08 -9.01
CA THR A 53 -13.07 -6.55 -8.00
C THR A 53 -12.86 -8.05 -8.09
N ALA A 54 -13.39 -8.74 -9.11
CA ALA A 54 -13.44 -10.20 -9.15
C ALA A 54 -12.07 -10.88 -8.98
N LEU A 55 -11.02 -10.34 -9.61
CA LEU A 55 -9.65 -10.86 -9.42
C LEU A 55 -9.13 -10.62 -8.00
N ALA A 56 -9.37 -9.43 -7.44
CA ALA A 56 -8.98 -9.10 -6.07
C ALA A 56 -9.76 -9.94 -5.04
N ASP A 57 -11.05 -10.17 -5.26
CA ASP A 57 -11.89 -11.04 -4.43
C ASP A 57 -11.45 -12.50 -4.54
N TYR A 58 -11.04 -12.96 -5.72
CA TYR A 58 -10.47 -14.31 -5.88
C TYR A 58 -9.20 -14.50 -5.05
N PHE A 59 -8.25 -13.56 -5.11
CA PHE A 59 -7.03 -13.64 -4.29
C PHE A 59 -7.32 -13.50 -2.79
N ALA A 60 -8.26 -12.61 -2.42
CA ALA A 60 -8.70 -12.51 -1.03
C ALA A 60 -9.34 -13.83 -0.57
N TYR A 61 -10.16 -14.48 -1.39
CA TYR A 61 -10.80 -15.76 -1.06
C TYR A 61 -9.79 -16.84 -0.73
N LEU A 62 -8.62 -16.85 -1.37
CA LEU A 62 -7.55 -17.79 -1.03
C LEU A 62 -7.16 -17.68 0.45
N ASN A 63 -7.20 -16.49 1.05
CA ASN A 63 -6.86 -16.27 2.45
C ASN A 63 -7.93 -16.76 3.46
N GLU A 64 -9.14 -17.09 3.01
CA GLU A 64 -10.27 -17.41 3.91
C GLU A 64 -10.04 -18.58 4.88
N PRO A 65 -9.42 -19.71 4.49
CA PRO A 65 -9.15 -20.80 5.43
C PRO A 65 -8.31 -20.36 6.62
N TRP A 66 -7.29 -19.52 6.39
CA TRP A 66 -6.42 -19.01 7.45
C TRP A 66 -7.13 -17.95 8.31
N LEU A 67 -7.91 -17.06 7.69
CA LEU A 67 -8.69 -16.07 8.44
C LEU A 67 -9.72 -16.73 9.37
N ARG A 68 -10.44 -17.74 8.87
CA ARG A 68 -11.42 -18.47 9.69
C ARG A 68 -10.76 -19.25 10.82
N GLN A 69 -9.61 -19.86 10.54
CA GLN A 69 -8.83 -20.55 11.57
C GLN A 69 -8.39 -19.57 12.66
N TYR A 70 -7.87 -18.41 12.28
CA TYR A 70 -7.47 -17.34 13.20
C TYR A 70 -8.65 -16.81 14.02
N GLU A 71 -9.80 -16.55 13.38
CA GLU A 71 -11.03 -16.11 14.05
C GLU A 71 -11.54 -17.15 15.07
N SER A 72 -11.41 -18.46 14.77
CA SER A 72 -11.75 -19.54 15.71
C SER A 72 -10.86 -19.52 16.94
N MET A 73 -9.55 -19.31 16.78
CA MET A 73 -8.58 -19.24 17.89
C MET A 73 -8.91 -18.09 18.84
N LEU A 74 -9.22 -16.92 18.29
CA LEU A 74 -9.66 -15.76 19.08
C LEU A 74 -10.94 -16.05 19.89
N GLN A 75 -11.90 -16.78 19.32
CA GLN A 75 -13.16 -17.11 20.01
C GLN A 75 -12.99 -18.16 21.11
N GLU A 76 -12.10 -19.13 20.89
CA GLU A 76 -11.82 -20.20 21.84
C GLU A 76 -10.91 -19.75 23.00
N GLY A 77 -10.36 -18.53 22.95
CA GLY A 77 -9.37 -18.05 23.92
C GLY A 77 -8.07 -18.84 23.86
N THR A 78 -7.84 -19.57 22.78
CA THR A 78 -6.61 -20.31 22.51
C THR A 78 -5.61 -19.35 21.87
N GLU A 79 -4.48 -19.14 22.54
CA GLU A 79 -3.32 -18.48 21.92
C GLU A 79 -3.05 -19.15 20.56
N ALA A 80 -2.77 -18.34 19.53
CA ALA A 80 -2.47 -18.84 18.18
C ALA A 80 -1.43 -19.97 18.29
N PRO A 81 -1.53 -21.05 17.48
CA PRO A 81 -0.62 -22.18 17.59
C PRO A 81 0.77 -21.63 17.42
N ALA A 82 1.54 -21.64 18.50
CA ALA A 82 2.96 -21.39 18.45
C ALA A 82 3.47 -22.32 17.36
N SER A 83 3.90 -21.75 16.23
CA SER A 83 4.70 -22.50 15.28
C SER A 83 5.78 -23.15 16.11
N SER A 84 5.98 -24.45 15.94
CA SER A 84 6.81 -25.36 16.75
C SER A 84 8.31 -25.00 16.77
N LEU A 85 8.65 -23.75 17.06
CA LEU A 85 9.99 -23.16 17.01
C LEU A 85 10.34 -22.40 18.30
N THR A 86 9.48 -22.40 19.32
CA THR A 86 9.75 -21.76 20.62
C THR A 86 9.58 -22.72 21.79
N GLU A 87 10.19 -23.91 21.71
CA GLU A 87 10.54 -24.67 22.92
C GLU A 87 11.93 -24.21 23.39
N ALA A 88 12.00 -23.12 24.15
CA ALA A 88 13.09 -22.83 25.10
C ALA A 88 13.01 -21.41 25.70
N TYR A 89 11.94 -21.02 26.39
CA TYR A 89 12.07 -19.94 27.38
C TYR A 89 11.23 -20.26 28.63
N SER A 90 11.94 -20.27 29.76
CA SER A 90 11.50 -20.60 31.11
C SER A 90 10.34 -19.71 31.57
N HIS A 91 9.37 -20.35 32.22
CA HIS A 91 8.30 -19.70 32.97
C HIS A 91 8.90 -18.82 34.07
N ASP A 92 8.64 -17.52 34.00
CA ASP A 92 8.67 -16.67 35.18
C ASP A 92 7.34 -15.89 35.24
N GLU A 93 6.72 -15.98 36.41
CA GLU A 93 5.35 -15.56 36.70
C GLU A 93 5.25 -14.04 36.86
N GLN A 94 4.99 -13.30 35.77
CA GLN A 94 4.25 -12.03 35.84
C GLN A 94 3.30 -11.96 34.65
N GLN A 95 2.06 -12.36 34.91
CA GLN A 95 0.95 -12.38 33.94
C GLN A 95 0.41 -10.96 33.72
N GLN A 96 1.28 -10.10 33.17
CA GLN A 96 0.92 -8.81 32.64
C GLN A 96 0.42 -9.06 31.21
N ASN A 97 -0.89 -8.88 30.99
CA ASN A 97 -1.61 -9.12 29.72
C ASN A 97 -0.69 -9.03 28.50
N LYS A 98 -0.16 -10.19 28.05
CA LYS A 98 0.65 -10.26 26.84
C LYS A 98 -0.32 -10.10 25.68
N GLN A 99 -0.41 -8.88 25.16
CA GLN A 99 -1.15 -8.62 23.94
C GLN A 99 -0.34 -9.22 22.78
N ASP A 100 -0.96 -10.09 22.01
CA ASP A 100 -0.38 -10.55 20.76
C ASP A 100 -0.49 -9.41 19.74
N TYR A 101 0.64 -9.07 19.10
CA TYR A 101 0.69 -8.06 18.06
C TYR A 101 0.59 -8.69 16.68
N ILE A 102 -0.25 -8.12 15.84
CA ILE A 102 -0.57 -8.65 14.52
C ILE A 102 0.11 -7.78 13.47
N ILE A 103 1.19 -8.33 12.90
CA ILE A 103 1.89 -7.73 11.78
C ILE A 103 1.47 -8.46 10.51
N SER A 104 0.75 -7.76 9.63
CA SER A 104 0.30 -8.30 8.36
C SER A 104 1.01 -7.65 7.18
N PHE A 105 1.00 -8.33 6.04
CA PHE A 105 1.76 -7.92 4.86
C PHE A 105 0.90 -8.01 3.61
N SER A 106 1.12 -7.10 2.68
CA SER A 106 0.61 -7.19 1.32
C SER A 106 1.56 -6.51 0.34
N HIS A 107 1.40 -6.74 -0.95
CA HIS A 107 2.14 -5.98 -1.95
C HIS A 107 1.41 -4.69 -2.34
N PHE A 108 0.10 -4.75 -2.52
CA PHE A 108 -0.74 -3.62 -2.92
C PHE A 108 -1.23 -2.82 -1.72
N LEU A 109 -1.68 -1.59 -1.95
CA LEU A 109 -2.20 -0.75 -0.88
C LEU A 109 -3.53 -1.33 -0.36
N PRO A 110 -3.76 -1.35 0.97
CA PRO A 110 -5.05 -1.67 1.59
C PRO A 110 -5.93 -0.46 1.90
N ARG A 111 -5.42 0.80 1.87
CA ARG A 111 -6.26 2.00 1.83
C ARG A 111 -5.83 3.04 0.79
N ILE A 112 -6.78 3.78 0.19
CA ILE A 112 -6.47 4.86 -0.78
C ILE A 112 -5.70 6.01 -0.12
N GLU A 113 -5.93 6.21 1.18
CA GLU A 113 -5.26 7.22 1.99
C GLU A 113 -3.75 6.96 2.15
N LEU A 114 -3.28 5.76 1.77
CA LEU A 114 -1.86 5.40 1.73
C LEU A 114 -1.16 5.81 0.43
N CYS A 115 -1.92 6.36 -0.52
CA CYS A 115 -1.39 7.00 -1.71
C CYS A 115 -1.48 8.53 -1.54
N PRO A 116 -0.44 9.31 -1.91
CA PRO A 116 -0.60 10.75 -2.02
C PRO A 116 -1.70 11.12 -3.02
N GLU A 117 -2.38 12.24 -2.78
CA GLU A 117 -3.43 12.77 -3.67
C GLU A 117 -2.95 12.87 -5.11
N LYS A 118 -3.84 12.58 -6.06
CA LYS A 118 -3.55 12.56 -7.51
C LYS A 118 -2.78 13.78 -8.01
N ARG A 119 -3.06 14.98 -7.47
CA ARG A 119 -2.38 16.24 -7.84
C ARG A 119 -0.88 16.29 -7.51
N PHE A 120 -0.43 15.45 -6.58
CA PHE A 120 0.96 15.34 -6.15
C PHE A 120 1.77 14.29 -6.94
N LEU A 121 1.07 13.40 -7.65
CA LEU A 121 1.66 12.27 -8.33
C LEU A 121 2.15 12.64 -9.74
N ARG A 122 3.32 12.11 -10.10
CA ARG A 122 3.79 12.12 -11.51
C ARG A 122 3.00 11.17 -12.40
N GLU A 123 2.31 10.23 -11.77
CA GLU A 123 1.41 9.27 -12.38
C GLU A 123 0.05 9.31 -11.65
N PRO A 124 -0.82 10.29 -11.93
CA PRO A 124 -2.10 10.40 -11.22
C PRO A 124 -3.01 9.19 -11.39
N MET A 125 -3.03 8.58 -12.58
CA MET A 125 -3.85 7.38 -12.85
C MET A 125 -3.33 6.11 -12.17
N ILE A 126 -2.19 6.16 -11.47
CA ILE A 126 -1.67 5.00 -10.74
C ILE A 126 -2.67 4.47 -9.71
N THR A 127 -3.54 5.34 -9.17
CA THR A 127 -4.61 4.96 -8.24
C THR A 127 -5.55 3.89 -8.80
N LYS A 128 -5.61 3.72 -10.13
CA LYS A 128 -6.40 2.68 -10.81
C LYS A 128 -5.85 1.27 -10.65
N VAL A 129 -4.58 1.09 -10.26
CA VAL A 129 -3.88 -0.20 -10.35
C VAL A 129 -3.00 -0.52 -9.13
N ILE A 130 -3.23 0.15 -7.99
CA ILE A 130 -2.32 0.04 -6.82
C ILE A 130 -2.95 -0.52 -5.56
N GLY A 131 -4.25 -0.80 -5.51
CA GLY A 131 -4.89 -1.19 -4.25
C GLY A 131 -6.19 -1.97 -4.40
N SER A 132 -6.77 -2.36 -3.26
CA SER A 132 -7.81 -3.37 -3.19
C SER A 132 -8.72 -3.21 -1.95
N ASP A 133 -10.02 -2.98 -2.17
CA ASP A 133 -11.04 -3.00 -1.09
C ASP A 133 -11.13 -4.38 -0.39
N PRO A 134 -11.06 -5.52 -1.11
CA PRO A 134 -11.01 -6.84 -0.47
C PRO A 134 -9.82 -7.01 0.49
N LEU A 135 -8.67 -6.44 0.14
CA LEU A 135 -7.48 -6.47 0.99
C LEU A 135 -7.70 -5.66 2.28
N GLU A 136 -8.28 -4.45 2.19
CA GLU A 136 -8.63 -3.63 3.36
C GLU A 136 -9.45 -4.42 4.38
N ARG A 137 -10.50 -5.10 3.89
CA ARG A 137 -11.39 -5.90 4.74
C ARG A 137 -10.63 -7.01 5.47
N GLN A 138 -9.64 -7.63 4.83
CA GLN A 138 -8.82 -8.66 5.48
C GLN A 138 -7.88 -8.09 6.53
N VAL A 139 -7.24 -6.94 6.25
CA VAL A 139 -6.41 -6.23 7.24
C VAL A 139 -7.24 -5.88 8.48
N ARG A 140 -8.49 -5.45 8.30
CA ARG A 140 -9.44 -5.17 9.39
C ARG A 140 -9.90 -6.40 10.14
N ARG A 141 -10.24 -7.49 9.43
CA ARG A 141 -10.63 -8.77 10.07
C ARG A 141 -9.51 -9.36 10.90
N LEU A 142 -8.27 -9.21 10.44
CA LEU A 142 -7.10 -9.61 11.21
C LEU A 142 -6.92 -8.77 12.47
N GLY A 143 -7.51 -7.58 12.58
CA GLY A 143 -7.22 -6.68 13.70
C GLY A 143 -5.75 -6.23 13.72
N SER A 144 -5.15 -6.02 12.54
CA SER A 144 -3.71 -5.73 12.42
C SER A 144 -3.30 -4.49 13.22
N ASP A 145 -2.21 -4.57 13.98
CA ASP A 145 -1.58 -3.41 14.63
C ASP A 145 -0.64 -2.68 13.66
N LEU A 146 0.06 -3.46 12.85
CA LEU A 146 0.96 -2.99 11.79
C LEU A 146 0.65 -3.73 10.49
N HIS A 147 0.43 -2.97 9.43
CA HIS A 147 0.34 -3.50 8.08
C HIS A 147 1.46 -2.97 7.19
N ILE A 148 2.30 -3.86 6.69
CA ILE A 148 3.38 -3.53 5.77
C ILE A 148 2.91 -3.76 4.33
N TYR A 149 3.07 -2.73 3.50
CA TYR A 149 2.64 -2.76 2.09
C TYR A 149 3.73 -2.25 1.14
N GLY A 150 3.51 -2.41 -0.16
CA GLY A 150 4.51 -2.15 -1.20
C GLY A 150 3.98 -1.36 -2.41
N HIS A 151 4.54 -1.72 -3.58
CA HIS A 151 4.12 -1.34 -4.94
C HIS A 151 4.30 0.13 -5.35
N LEU A 152 3.88 1.10 -4.53
CA LEU A 152 3.81 2.52 -4.94
C LEU A 152 5.18 3.21 -5.05
N HIS A 153 6.26 2.63 -4.47
CA HIS A 153 7.60 3.22 -4.42
C HIS A 153 7.63 4.67 -3.89
N ILE A 154 6.77 4.97 -2.92
CA ILE A 154 6.71 6.23 -2.18
C ILE A 154 6.72 5.89 -0.69
N PRO A 155 7.80 6.18 0.05
CA PRO A 155 7.87 5.89 1.47
C PRO A 155 6.77 6.61 2.24
N MET A 156 6.08 5.86 3.10
CA MET A 156 5.02 6.39 3.96
C MET A 156 4.86 5.47 5.18
N ASP A 157 4.92 6.08 6.36
CA ASP A 157 4.66 5.42 7.63
C ASP A 157 3.69 6.29 8.43
N ILE A 158 2.46 5.79 8.62
CA ILE A 158 1.35 6.56 9.17
C ILE A 158 0.35 5.65 9.88
N GLU A 159 -0.27 6.14 10.95
CA GLU A 159 -1.38 5.46 11.60
C GLU A 159 -2.72 5.95 11.05
N LEU A 160 -3.60 5.02 10.66
CA LEU A 160 -4.93 5.34 10.16
C LEU A 160 -5.98 4.37 10.73
N GLY A 161 -6.88 4.90 11.55
CA GLY A 161 -7.95 4.11 12.18
C GLY A 161 -7.41 2.98 13.04
N GLY A 162 -6.43 3.28 13.90
CA GLY A 162 -5.86 2.34 14.87
C GLY A 162 -4.90 1.29 14.30
N VAL A 163 -4.52 1.40 13.01
CA VAL A 163 -3.53 0.52 12.37
C VAL A 163 -2.38 1.38 11.87
N ARG A 164 -1.15 1.01 12.21
CA ARG A 164 0.04 1.59 11.57
C ARG A 164 0.22 0.96 10.20
N TYR A 165 0.36 1.77 9.17
CA TYR A 165 0.68 1.33 7.82
C TYR A 165 2.08 1.78 7.46
N CYS A 166 2.96 0.83 7.13
CA CYS A 166 4.35 1.10 6.81
C CYS A 166 4.70 0.63 5.40
N HIS A 167 5.16 1.56 4.57
CA HIS A 167 5.74 1.30 3.26
C HIS A 167 7.14 1.90 3.20
N TRP A 168 8.12 0.99 3.10
CA TRP A 168 9.54 1.31 3.12
C TRP A 168 10.25 0.79 1.84
N PRO A 169 9.91 1.33 0.66
CA PRO A 169 10.36 0.76 -0.61
C PRO A 169 11.80 1.15 -0.94
N LEU A 170 12.62 0.16 -1.30
CA LEU A 170 13.95 0.41 -1.85
C LEU A 170 13.87 1.19 -3.17
N GLY A 171 12.88 0.90 -4.01
CA GLY A 171 12.71 1.51 -5.32
C GLY A 171 13.79 1.10 -6.34
N SER A 172 13.59 1.50 -7.59
CA SER A 172 14.59 1.34 -8.64
C SER A 172 15.80 2.27 -8.41
N ALA A 173 16.93 2.00 -9.08
CA ALA A 173 18.14 2.84 -8.98
C ALA A 173 17.87 4.35 -9.25
N ARG A 174 16.91 4.66 -10.15
CA ARG A 174 16.50 6.05 -10.42
C ARG A 174 15.71 6.67 -9.27
N GLU A 175 14.90 5.88 -8.58
CA GLU A 175 14.02 6.31 -7.49
C GLU A 175 14.78 6.44 -6.17
N GLN A 176 15.82 5.63 -5.99
CA GLN A 176 16.80 5.74 -4.90
C GLN A 176 17.53 7.09 -4.91
N GLY A 177 17.70 7.72 -6.07
CA GLY A 177 18.20 9.11 -6.17
C GLY A 177 17.12 10.18 -6.00
N ARG A 178 15.89 9.81 -5.63
CA ARG A 178 14.69 10.67 -5.59
C ARG A 178 13.84 10.35 -4.37
N GLN A 179 12.60 9.87 -4.56
CA GLN A 179 11.64 9.70 -3.48
C GLN A 179 12.01 8.56 -2.51
N CYS A 180 12.82 7.59 -2.94
CA CYS A 180 13.34 6.51 -2.08
C CYS A 180 14.73 6.82 -1.51
N ALA A 181 15.27 8.02 -1.71
CA ALA A 181 16.57 8.40 -1.14
C ALA A 181 16.66 8.24 0.39
N PRO A 182 15.62 8.58 1.18
CA PRO A 182 15.65 8.34 2.62
C PRO A 182 15.78 6.85 2.97
N VAL A 183 15.11 5.97 2.21
CA VAL A 183 15.16 4.51 2.41
C VAL A 183 16.54 3.97 2.08
N LEU A 184 17.15 4.41 0.96
CA LEU A 184 18.52 4.01 0.61
C LEU A 184 19.52 4.43 1.69
N ALA A 185 19.36 5.63 2.25
CA ALA A 185 20.26 6.16 3.27
C ALA A 185 20.11 5.43 4.62
N ALA A 186 18.87 5.11 5.02
CA ALA A 186 18.58 4.44 6.29
C ALA A 186 18.80 2.92 6.24
N GLY A 187 18.61 2.29 5.08
CA GLY A 187 18.66 0.84 4.93
C GLY A 187 17.37 0.12 5.36
N PRO A 188 17.45 -1.19 5.63
CA PRO A 188 16.31 -1.98 6.10
C PRO A 188 15.73 -1.42 7.40
N LEU A 189 14.40 -1.36 7.48
CA LEU A 189 13.70 -0.89 8.67
C LEU A 189 13.33 -2.06 9.58
N ALA A 190 13.85 -2.06 10.81
CA ALA A 190 13.33 -2.92 11.86
C ALA A 190 11.97 -2.38 12.32
N VAL A 191 10.94 -3.24 12.29
CA VAL A 191 9.57 -2.90 12.69
C VAL A 191 9.11 -3.60 13.96
N TYR A 192 9.83 -4.63 14.38
CA TYR A 192 9.53 -5.42 15.57
C TYR A 192 10.84 -6.04 16.09
N ASP A 193 11.01 -6.03 17.40
CA ASP A 193 12.14 -6.63 18.10
C ASP A 193 11.61 -7.43 19.29
N THR A 194 11.96 -8.72 19.36
CA THR A 194 11.52 -9.61 20.45
C THR A 194 12.07 -9.18 21.80
N ALA A 195 13.25 -8.55 21.84
CA ALA A 195 13.81 -8.00 23.08
C ALA A 195 13.03 -6.76 23.57
N ALA A 196 12.37 -6.05 22.63
CA ALA A 196 11.50 -4.92 22.92
C ALA A 196 10.01 -5.30 22.92
N ALA A 197 9.65 -6.59 22.81
CA ALA A 197 8.30 -7.07 22.51
C ALA A 197 7.22 -6.59 23.49
N ALA A 198 7.59 -6.26 24.73
CA ALA A 198 6.66 -5.70 25.71
C ALA A 198 6.03 -4.36 25.25
N ALA A 199 6.67 -3.65 24.31
CA ALA A 199 6.21 -2.36 23.78
C ALA A 199 5.46 -2.45 22.43
N GLY A 200 5.41 -3.62 21.79
CA GLY A 200 4.79 -3.81 20.47
C GLY A 200 5.70 -3.44 19.29
N PRO A 201 5.11 -3.19 18.10
CA PRO A 201 5.87 -2.71 16.94
C PRO A 201 6.71 -1.48 17.28
N LEU A 202 7.93 -1.41 16.75
CA LEU A 202 8.85 -0.29 16.94
C LEU A 202 8.23 1.02 16.45
N GLU A 203 8.76 2.18 16.83
CA GLU A 203 8.12 3.46 16.53
C GLU A 203 7.98 3.77 15.02
N VAL A 204 6.98 4.60 14.71
CA VAL A 204 6.73 5.18 13.39
C VAL A 204 7.97 5.92 12.90
N GLN A 205 8.37 5.66 11.67
CA GLN A 205 9.47 6.38 11.03
C GLN A 205 8.99 7.65 10.36
N ALA A 206 9.77 8.72 10.51
CA ALA A 206 9.51 9.98 9.81
C ALA A 206 9.60 9.74 8.29
N THR A 207 8.56 10.15 7.58
CA THR A 207 8.49 10.08 6.12
C THR A 207 7.82 11.35 5.60
N MET A 208 8.30 11.88 4.47
CA MET A 208 7.72 13.12 3.90
C MET A 208 6.19 13.08 3.83
N TRP A 209 5.62 11.98 3.32
CA TRP A 209 4.18 11.87 3.15
C TRP A 209 3.43 11.46 4.42
N GLY A 210 4.04 10.63 5.28
CA GLY A 210 3.45 10.31 6.58
C GLY A 210 3.36 11.54 7.47
N ASP A 211 4.42 12.35 7.51
CA ASP A 211 4.48 13.61 8.26
C ASP A 211 3.52 14.65 7.65
N HIS A 212 3.52 14.79 6.32
CA HIS A 212 2.59 15.68 5.63
C HIS A 212 1.13 15.39 6.01
N TYR A 213 0.69 14.14 5.94
CA TYR A 213 -0.71 13.78 6.25
C TYR A 213 -1.02 13.68 7.74
N ARG A 214 -0.01 13.71 8.62
CA ARG A 214 -0.21 13.90 10.06
C ARG A 214 -0.53 15.36 10.39
N GLU A 215 0.07 16.29 9.65
CA GLU A 215 -0.05 17.73 9.88
C GLU A 215 -1.14 18.39 9.01
N HIS A 216 -1.49 17.78 7.88
CA HIS A 216 -2.39 18.35 6.88
C HIS A 216 -3.51 17.36 6.56
N ALA A 217 -4.76 17.84 6.63
CA ALA A 217 -5.89 17.09 6.13
C ALA A 217 -5.77 16.86 4.61
N ARG A 218 -6.25 15.70 4.15
CA ARG A 218 -6.38 15.44 2.72
C ARG A 218 -7.45 16.35 2.11
N ASP A 219 -7.20 16.80 0.89
CA ASP A 219 -8.15 17.50 0.01
C ASP A 219 -8.08 16.91 -1.41
N PRO A 220 -8.64 15.70 -1.62
CA PRO A 220 -8.61 15.05 -2.93
C PRO A 220 -9.47 15.75 -3.99
N SER A 221 -10.31 16.72 -3.58
CA SER A 221 -11.09 17.55 -4.50
C SER A 221 -10.24 18.64 -5.17
N ASN A 222 -9.10 18.97 -4.57
CA ASN A 222 -8.16 19.92 -5.12
C ASN A 222 -7.49 19.36 -6.38
N ALA A 223 -7.72 20.03 -7.51
CA ALA A 223 -7.15 19.66 -8.80
C ALA A 223 -5.90 20.47 -9.19
N GLU A 224 -5.38 21.31 -8.28
CA GLU A 224 -4.19 22.12 -8.55
C GLU A 224 -2.94 21.24 -8.56
N ILE A 225 -2.46 20.96 -9.77
CA ILE A 225 -1.27 20.13 -10.00
C ILE A 225 -0.04 20.76 -9.33
N ALA A 226 0.63 19.95 -8.52
CA ALA A 226 1.74 20.46 -7.74
C ALA A 226 2.92 20.94 -8.61
N PRO A 227 3.66 21.98 -8.16
CA PRO A 227 4.73 22.58 -8.96
C PRO A 227 5.82 21.60 -9.42
N TRP A 228 6.13 20.58 -8.62
CA TRP A 228 7.14 19.57 -8.98
C TRP A 228 6.66 18.63 -10.10
N VAL A 229 5.36 18.35 -10.19
CA VAL A 229 4.78 17.57 -11.28
C VAL A 229 4.87 18.37 -12.58
N LEU A 230 4.49 19.65 -12.56
CA LEU A 230 4.61 20.53 -13.72
C LEU A 230 6.07 20.71 -14.18
N ARG A 231 7.01 20.77 -13.24
CA ARG A 231 8.45 20.83 -13.54
C ARG A 231 8.94 19.56 -14.25
N ASP A 232 8.48 18.39 -13.81
CA ASP A 232 8.82 17.10 -14.43
C ASP A 232 8.28 17.01 -15.87
N VAL A 233 7.02 17.44 -16.09
CA VAL A 233 6.42 17.53 -17.44
C VAL A 233 7.26 18.41 -18.36
N ARG A 234 7.56 19.65 -17.93
CA ARG A 234 8.37 20.59 -18.73
C ARG A 234 9.74 20.02 -19.07
N GLY A 235 10.42 19.41 -18.09
CA GLY A 235 11.73 18.78 -18.29
C GLY A 235 11.68 17.64 -19.31
N ARG A 236 10.67 16.78 -19.22
CA ARG A 236 10.44 15.65 -20.13
C ARG A 236 10.17 16.11 -21.56
N LEU A 237 9.33 17.14 -21.75
CA LEU A 237 9.03 17.68 -23.08
C LEU A 237 10.25 18.36 -23.71
N ALA A 238 11.06 19.07 -22.92
CA ALA A 238 12.29 19.68 -23.40
C ALA A 238 13.32 18.65 -23.89
N GLN A 239 13.40 17.47 -23.24
CA GLN A 239 14.28 16.38 -23.68
C GLN A 239 13.85 15.73 -24.99
N ARG A 240 12.54 15.69 -25.30
CA ARG A 240 12.03 15.11 -26.56
C ARG A 240 12.19 16.03 -27.78
N ARG A 241 12.40 17.32 -27.55
CA ARG A 241 12.62 18.32 -28.61
C ARG A 241 14.09 18.45 -29.01
N ARG A 242 15.00 17.80 -28.27
CA ARG A 242 16.43 17.68 -28.58
C ARG A 242 16.69 16.38 -29.30
#